data_AF-A0AAJ3IYV6-F1
#
_entry.id   AF-A0AAJ3IYV6-F1
#
_cell.length_a   1.000
_cell.length_b   1.000
_cell.length_c   1.000
_cell.angle_alpha   90.00
_cell.angle_beta   90.00
_cell.angle_gamma   90.00
#
_symmetry.space_group_name_H-M   'P 1'
#
loop_
_entity.id
_entity.type
_entity.pdbx_description
1 polymer ?
#
loop_
_entity_poly.entity_id
_entity_poly.type
_entity_poly.pdbx_seq_one_letter_code
_entity_poly.pdbx_strand_id
1 'polypeptide(L)' 'MIKIHLSRIMGEKRINIAELSRMTGLHRNGITKLYNEETDGVKFDTLDKICKALDCHVQDVIEYVEDDTD' A
#
# COMPACT_ATOMS: atom_id res chain seq x y z
N MET A 1 -9.33 9.93 9.75
CA MET A 1 -8.60 9.86 8.45
C MET A 1 -8.33 8.44 7.95
N ILE A 2 -8.20 8.23 6.63
CA ILE A 2 -7.73 6.95 6.04
C ILE A 2 -6.19 6.96 5.98
N LYS A 3 -5.56 5.85 6.39
CA LYS A 3 -4.11 5.62 6.38
C LYS A 3 -3.73 4.46 5.47
N ILE A 4 -2.52 4.53 4.90
CA ILE A 4 -1.95 3.47 4.06
C ILE A 4 -0.66 2.95 4.69
N HIS A 5 -0.60 1.66 4.98
CA HIS A 5 0.50 1.00 5.70
C HIS A 5 1.47 0.25 4.77
N LEU A 6 1.49 0.59 3.49
CA LEU A 6 2.29 -0.11 2.49
C LEU A 6 3.79 -0.07 2.85
N SER A 7 4.29 1.04 3.37
CA SER A 7 5.68 1.19 3.81
C SER A 7 6.06 0.21 4.93
N ARG A 8 5.17 0.04 5.92
CA ARG A 8 5.33 -0.92 7.03
C ARG A 8 5.41 -2.35 6.50
N ILE A 9 4.43 -2.78 5.70
CA ILE A 9 4.38 -4.16 5.17
C ILE A 9 5.61 -4.47 4.32
N MET A 10 6.00 -3.52 3.45
CA MET A 10 7.20 -3.66 2.62
C MET A 10 8.47 -3.78 3.46
N GLY A 11 8.58 -2.99 4.53
CA GLY A 11 9.69 -3.06 5.49
C GLY A 11 9.76 -4.41 6.21
N GLU A 12 8.63 -4.90 6.72
CA GLU A 12 8.53 -6.21 7.40
C GLU A 12 8.93 -7.37 6.48
N LYS A 13 8.55 -7.31 5.20
CA LYS A 13 8.87 -8.33 4.19
C LYS A 13 10.22 -8.11 3.51
N ARG A 14 10.94 -7.02 3.83
CA ARG A 14 12.22 -6.61 3.20
C ARG A 14 12.15 -6.47 1.67
N ILE A 15 11.00 -6.01 1.18
CA ILE A 15 10.73 -5.80 -0.26
C ILE A 15 10.88 -4.31 -0.58
N ASN A 16 11.58 -3.98 -1.67
CA ASN A 16 11.70 -2.61 -2.15
C ASN A 16 10.68 -2.28 -3.28
N ILE A 17 10.51 -1.00 -3.61
CA ILE A 17 9.55 -0.54 -4.63
C ILE A 17 9.80 -1.18 -6.01
N ALA A 18 11.08 -1.40 -6.37
CA ALA A 18 11.43 -2.01 -7.65
C ALA A 18 10.93 -3.46 -7.73
N GLU A 19 11.08 -4.19 -6.63
CA GLU A 19 10.64 -5.57 -6.49
C GLU A 19 9.12 -5.68 -6.48
N LEU A 20 8.44 -4.86 -5.68
CA LEU A 20 6.98 -4.84 -5.66
C LEU A 20 6.40 -4.48 -7.04
N SER A 21 7.03 -3.56 -7.77
CA SER A 21 6.66 -3.22 -9.14
C SER A 21 6.76 -4.42 -10.09
N ARG A 22 7.82 -5.24 -9.98
CA ARG A 22 7.96 -6.47 -10.76
C ARG A 22 6.92 -7.53 -10.37
N MET A 23 6.65 -7.69 -9.08
CA MET A 23 5.69 -8.68 -8.58
C MET A 23 4.24 -8.37 -8.97
N THR A 24 3.87 -7.09 -8.93
CA THR A 24 2.49 -6.62 -9.15
C THR A 24 2.21 -6.20 -10.59
N GLY A 25 3.25 -5.91 -11.38
CA GLY A 25 3.13 -5.25 -12.68
C GLY A 25 2.70 -3.77 -12.60
N LEU A 26 2.64 -3.18 -11.41
CA LEU A 26 2.27 -1.78 -11.21
C LEU A 26 3.46 -0.85 -11.51
N HIS A 27 3.16 0.34 -12.02
CA HIS A 27 4.18 1.38 -12.20
C HIS A 27 4.78 1.80 -10.85
N ARG A 28 6.11 1.94 -10.81
CA ARG A 28 6.86 2.39 -9.64
C ARG A 28 6.30 3.68 -9.04
N ASN A 29 5.97 4.67 -9.88
CA ASN A 29 5.40 5.94 -9.40
C ASN A 29 4.08 5.74 -8.64
N GLY A 30 3.23 4.79 -9.08
CA GLY A 30 1.98 4.48 -8.37
C GLY A 30 2.25 3.84 -7.00
N ILE A 31 3.23 2.93 -6.94
CA ILE A 31 3.67 2.33 -5.67
C ILE A 31 4.29 3.38 -4.76
N THR A 32 5.13 4.29 -5.27
CA THR A 32 5.75 5.38 -4.49
C THR A 32 4.70 6.27 -3.86
N LYS A 33 3.66 6.67 -4.60
CA LYS A 33 2.56 7.48 -4.03
C LYS A 33 1.82 6.75 -2.91
N LEU A 34 1.52 5.47 -3.09
CA LEU A 34 0.91 4.66 -2.04
C LEU A 34 1.82 4.50 -0.82
N TYR A 35 3.11 4.30 -1.05
CA TYR A 35 4.13 4.14 -0.01
C TYR A 35 4.29 5.43 0.82
N ASN A 36 4.23 6.60 0.19
CA ASN A 36 4.34 7.91 0.84
C ASN A 36 3.00 8.47 1.35
N GLU A 37 1.88 7.75 1.21
CA GLU A 37 0.53 8.26 1.50
C GLU A 37 0.13 9.52 0.68
N GLU A 38 0.72 9.72 -0.51
CA GLU A 38 0.52 10.87 -1.40
C GLU A 38 -0.56 10.61 -2.48
N THR A 39 -1.57 9.80 -2.17
CA THR A 39 -2.63 9.45 -3.13
C THR A 39 -4.00 9.89 -2.63
N ASP A 40 -4.83 10.42 -3.53
CA ASP A 40 -6.22 10.79 -3.24
C ASP A 40 -7.17 9.57 -3.21
N GLY A 41 -6.65 8.40 -3.58
CA GLY A 41 -7.40 7.15 -3.59
C GLY A 41 -6.61 6.01 -4.22
N VAL A 42 -7.21 4.83 -4.22
CA VAL A 42 -6.62 3.62 -4.78
C VAL A 42 -7.69 2.79 -5.48
N LYS A 43 -7.35 2.22 -6.64
CA LYS A 43 -8.25 1.33 -7.38
C LYS A 43 -8.26 -0.05 -6.72
N PHE A 44 -9.40 -0.75 -6.76
CA PHE A 44 -9.48 -2.11 -6.24
C PHE A 44 -8.52 -3.10 -6.93
N ASP A 45 -8.30 -2.99 -8.24
CA ASP A 45 -7.30 -3.78 -8.96
C ASP A 45 -5.86 -3.56 -8.43
N THR A 46 -5.54 -2.34 -8.01
CA THR A 46 -4.26 -2.04 -7.37
C THR A 46 -4.15 -2.73 -6.01
N LEU A 47 -5.20 -2.69 -5.20
CA LEU A 47 -5.23 -3.37 -3.90
C LEU A 47 -5.15 -4.89 -4.05
N ASP A 48 -5.89 -5.47 -4.99
CA ASP A 48 -5.86 -6.91 -5.29
C ASP A 48 -4.44 -7.37 -5.63
N LYS A 49 -3.77 -6.66 -6.54
CA LYS A 49 -2.38 -6.94 -6.93
C LYS A 49 -1.41 -6.84 -5.76
N ILE A 50 -1.54 -5.80 -4.93
CA ILE A 50 -0.67 -5.60 -3.76
C ILE A 50 -0.91 -6.70 -2.73
N CYS A 51 -2.16 -6.99 -2.38
CA CYS A 51 -2.52 -8.02 -1.41
C CYS A 51 -2.01 -9.39 -1.85
N LYS A 52 -2.19 -9.74 -3.14
CA LYS A 52 -1.68 -10.99 -3.70
C LYS A 52 -0.16 -11.06 -3.74
N ALA A 53 0.52 -9.97 -4.12
CA ALA A 53 1.99 -9.95 -4.20
C ALA A 53 2.64 -10.00 -2.83
N LEU A 54 2.07 -9.31 -1.85
CA LEU A 54 2.61 -9.25 -0.50
C LEU A 54 2.05 -10.36 0.39
N ASP A 55 1.09 -11.17 -0.05
CA ASP A 55 0.40 -12.15 0.80
C ASP A 55 -0.09 -11.51 2.10
N CYS A 56 -0.95 -10.50 1.94
CA CYS A 56 -1.57 -9.75 3.03
C CYS A 56 -3.04 -9.46 2.72
N HIS A 57 -3.78 -9.00 3.73
CA HIS A 57 -5.16 -8.59 3.59
C HIS A 57 -5.29 -7.08 3.33
N VAL A 58 -6.47 -6.67 2.87
CA VAL A 58 -6.76 -5.25 2.60
C VAL A 58 -6.66 -4.40 3.87
N GLN A 59 -7.08 -4.91 5.03
CA GLN A 59 -6.97 -4.20 6.31
C GLN A 59 -5.52 -4.03 6.78
N ASP A 60 -4.58 -4.82 6.28
CA ASP A 60 -3.16 -4.62 6.57
C ASP A 60 -2.62 -3.41 5.81
N VAL A 61 -3.21 -3.10 4.65
CA VAL A 61 -2.77 -2.03 3.73
C VAL A 61 -3.51 -0.73 4.02
N ILE A 62 -4.81 -0.77 4.31
CA ILE A 62 -5.66 0.41 4.53
C ILE A 62 -6.30 0.33 5.91
N GLU A 63 -6.17 1.42 6.66
CA GLU A 63 -6.79 1.57 7.97
C GLU A 63 -7.63 2.85 8.01
N TYR A 64 -8.79 2.77 8.67
CA TYR A 64 -9.50 3.96 9.14
C TYR A 64 -8.99 4.29 10.54
N VAL A 65 -8.47 5.50 10.69
CA VAL A 65 -8.04 6.07 11.97
C VAL A 65 -9.07 7.12 12.35
N GLU A 66 -9.62 7.04 13.56
CA GLU A 66 -10.48 8.10 14.09
C GLU A 66 -9.69 9.41 14.15
N ASP A 67 -10.32 10.51 13.75
CA ASP A 67 -9.74 11.82 14.03
C ASP A 67 -9.96 12.09 15.51
N ASP A 68 -8.91 11.91 16.32
CA ASP A 68 -8.88 12.36 17.71
C ASP A 68 -9.10 13.88 17.72
N THR A 69 -10.37 14.27 17.73
CA THR A 69 -10.82 15.62 17.97
C THR A 69 -11.30 15.64 19.42
N ASP A 70 -10.33 15.77 20.33
CA ASP A 70 -10.52 16.46 21.60
C ASP A 70 -10.14 17.95 21.42
#